data_AF-A0AAN8JUU3-F1
#
_entry.id   AF-A0AAN8JUU3-F1
#
_cell.length_a   1.000
_cell.length_b   1.000
_cell.length_c   1.000
_cell.angle_alpha   90.00
_cell.angle_beta   90.00
_cell.angle_gamma   90.00
#
_symmetry.space_group_name_H-M   'P 1'
#
loop_
_entity.id
_entity.type
_entity.pdbx_description
1 polymer ?
#
loop_
_entity_poly.entity_id
_entity_poly.type
_entity_poly.pdbx_seq_one_letter_code
_entity_poly.pdbx_strand_id
1 'polypeptide(L)'
;MTDGLVIRRATLEDYQGVMDIGKIYYGRDYLPVMYKKYLKWFNCHIAEKNGEIVGFNGARLVDCGMTLCRSAARVKEVYQGQGVLAAIVKDIYDFYKDKDSVKYEAIATDNVNMEANGDKIKQRFTQILQRVFVEILGEVTDFKPNTMESDETQVQELTPEDLKEIFQSKDSCSRLFPGERIIPNWHPYRLLPENIPLMMEGSKFWGTKCSDQSKYTTLTVTEVYNLGERLVLKICVYGNDVIDIKRHVVKHIQNLKRLVEIGTCSSIMIHLSHSLDCQDTKTFLSVFEKCGLKINSDFPVNMMFLFEREIKNKL
;
A
#
# COMPACT_ATOMS: atom_id res chain seq x y z
N MET A 1 -2.98 31.85 -0.36
CA MET A 1 -2.68 32.52 0.91
C MET A 1 -2.21 31.47 1.91
N THR A 2 -0.94 31.49 2.28
CA THR A 2 -0.30 30.59 3.26
C THR A 2 0.06 31.34 4.55
N ASP A 3 -0.52 32.52 4.76
CA ASP A 3 -0.19 33.38 5.89
C ASP A 3 -0.48 32.66 7.21
N GLY A 4 0.52 32.71 8.10
CA GLY A 4 0.52 32.03 9.40
C GLY A 4 0.75 30.52 9.35
N LEU A 5 1.07 29.95 8.17
CA LEU A 5 1.40 28.53 8.04
C LEU A 5 2.90 28.31 8.27
N VAL A 6 3.25 27.46 9.24
CA VAL A 6 4.62 27.02 9.50
C VAL A 6 4.78 25.59 8.99
N ILE A 7 5.75 25.35 8.10
CA ILE A 7 6.09 24.01 7.64
C ILE A 7 7.36 23.57 8.37
N ARG A 8 7.37 22.34 8.88
CA ARG A 8 8.54 21.75 9.53
C ARG A 8 8.49 20.23 9.44
N ARG A 9 9.66 19.62 9.66
CA ARG A 9 9.77 18.16 9.83
C ARG A 9 8.92 17.71 11.01
N ALA A 10 8.23 16.59 10.81
CA ALA A 10 7.42 15.96 11.83
C ALA A 10 8.31 15.24 12.86
N THR A 11 7.92 15.28 14.13
CA THR A 11 8.58 14.58 15.23
C THR A 11 7.63 13.59 15.90
N LEU A 12 8.10 12.86 16.91
CA LEU A 12 7.26 11.90 17.64
C LEU A 12 6.17 12.62 18.45
N GLU A 13 6.46 13.81 18.95
CA GLU A 13 5.58 14.65 19.75
C GLU A 13 4.36 15.15 18.95
N ASP A 14 4.50 15.24 17.63
CA ASP A 14 3.41 15.65 16.72
C ASP A 14 2.33 14.58 16.53
N TYR A 15 2.53 13.36 17.06
CA TYR A 15 1.64 12.21 16.83
C TYR A 15 0.16 12.57 17.00
N GLN A 16 -0.19 13.16 18.15
CA GLN A 16 -1.59 13.45 18.46
C GLN A 16 -2.17 14.46 17.45
N GLY A 17 -1.45 15.56 17.20
CA GLY A 17 -1.91 16.56 16.23
C GLY A 17 -2.04 16.01 14.81
N VAL A 18 -1.21 15.05 14.39
CA VAL A 18 -1.35 14.36 13.10
C VAL A 18 -2.55 13.43 13.07
N MET A 19 -2.84 12.74 14.17
CA MET A 19 -4.04 11.90 14.29
C MET A 19 -5.32 12.73 14.32
N ASP A 20 -5.26 13.95 14.82
CA ASP A 20 -6.40 14.88 14.88
C ASP A 20 -6.73 15.53 13.51
N ILE A 21 -5.92 15.26 12.46
CA ILE A 21 -6.18 15.71 11.08
C ILE A 21 -7.33 14.88 10.48
N GLY A 22 -8.56 15.18 10.92
CA GLY A 22 -9.80 14.62 10.41
C GLY A 22 -10.19 13.27 11.00
N LYS A 23 -11.30 12.73 10.50
CA LYS A 23 -11.76 11.38 10.88
C LYS A 23 -10.82 10.38 10.24
N ILE A 24 -9.85 9.89 11.02
CA ILE A 24 -8.86 8.85 10.70
C ILE A 24 -9.53 7.67 9.98
N TYR A 25 -9.68 7.76 8.66
CA TYR A 25 -10.23 6.76 7.73
C TYR A 25 -11.29 5.80 8.33
N TYR A 26 -12.23 6.29 9.15
CA TYR A 26 -13.22 5.49 9.89
C TYR A 26 -12.63 4.33 10.75
N GLY A 27 -11.49 4.55 11.41
CA GLY A 27 -10.81 3.53 12.21
C GLY A 27 -10.06 2.48 11.37
N ARG A 28 -9.70 2.82 10.13
CA ARG A 28 -9.02 1.94 9.16
C ARG A 28 -7.66 2.46 8.71
N ASP A 29 -7.30 3.67 9.17
CA ASP A 29 -6.02 4.27 8.83
C ASP A 29 -4.88 3.45 9.42
N TYR A 30 -3.88 3.17 8.61
CA TYR A 30 -2.67 2.52 9.07
C TYR A 30 -1.72 3.49 9.78
N LEU A 31 -1.89 4.81 9.61
CA LEU A 31 -0.93 5.78 10.12
C LEU A 31 -0.76 5.75 11.65
N PRO A 32 -1.80 5.60 12.49
CA PRO A 32 -1.61 5.50 13.95
C PRO A 32 -0.56 4.45 14.35
N VAL A 33 -0.56 3.31 13.69
CA VAL A 33 0.35 2.19 13.99
C VAL A 33 1.66 2.28 13.23
N MET A 34 1.68 3.01 12.11
CA MET A 34 2.85 3.18 11.26
C MET A 34 3.60 4.49 11.49
N TYR A 35 3.09 5.44 12.27
CA TYR A 35 3.62 6.80 12.38
C TYR A 35 5.11 6.82 12.72
N LYS A 36 5.51 6.08 13.78
CA LYS A 36 6.91 5.96 14.19
C LYS A 36 7.79 5.34 13.11
N LYS A 37 7.27 4.38 12.34
CA LYS A 37 8.00 3.78 11.20
C LYS A 37 8.10 4.78 10.05
N TYR A 38 7.03 5.53 9.77
CA TYR A 38 7.01 6.56 8.74
C TYR A 38 8.04 7.66 9.01
N LEU A 39 8.18 8.13 10.24
CA LEU A 39 9.24 9.11 10.57
C LEU A 39 10.67 8.59 10.34
N LYS A 40 10.88 7.26 10.33
CA LYS A 40 12.17 6.64 10.01
C LYS A 40 12.35 6.44 8.51
N TRP A 41 11.30 6.00 7.84
CA TRP A 41 11.33 5.59 6.43
C TRP A 41 11.18 6.75 5.46
N PHE A 42 10.49 7.81 5.89
CA PHE A 42 10.13 8.96 5.09
C PHE A 42 10.66 10.23 5.75
N ASN A 43 11.00 11.21 4.91
CA ASN A 43 11.08 12.58 5.35
C ASN A 43 9.65 13.13 5.48
N CYS A 44 9.12 13.06 6.70
CA CYS A 44 7.78 13.51 7.04
C CYS A 44 7.78 14.99 7.45
N HIS A 45 6.76 15.70 6.98
CA HIS A 45 6.55 17.12 7.23
C HIS A 45 5.12 17.36 7.66
N ILE A 46 4.96 18.32 8.56
CA ILE A 46 3.66 18.85 8.97
C ILE A 46 3.49 20.29 8.50
N ALA A 47 2.23 20.72 8.46
CA ALA A 47 1.88 22.13 8.44
C ALA A 47 1.19 22.49 9.75
N GLU A 48 1.63 23.58 10.37
CA GLU A 48 1.08 24.10 11.62
C GLU A 48 0.48 25.50 11.37
N LYS A 49 -0.69 25.77 11.93
CA LYS A 49 -1.35 27.08 11.88
C LYS A 49 -2.05 27.35 13.21
N ASN A 50 -1.76 28.51 13.81
CA ASN A 50 -2.29 28.90 15.12
C ASN A 50 -2.04 27.87 16.23
N GLY A 51 -0.87 27.23 16.24
CA GLY A 51 -0.49 26.20 17.22
C GLY A 51 -1.15 24.84 17.00
N GLU A 52 -1.89 24.66 15.90
CA GLU A 52 -2.53 23.40 15.54
C GLU A 52 -1.87 22.78 14.30
N ILE A 53 -1.68 21.47 14.31
CA ILE A 53 -1.27 20.70 13.13
C ILE A 53 -2.46 20.55 12.18
N VAL A 54 -2.32 21.06 10.95
CA VAL A 54 -3.40 21.13 9.96
C VAL A 54 -3.12 20.31 8.70
N GLY A 55 -1.90 19.78 8.55
CA GLY A 55 -1.55 18.93 7.41
C GLY A 55 -0.33 18.07 7.69
N PHE A 56 -0.22 16.96 6.96
CA PHE A 56 0.90 16.02 7.05
C PHE A 56 1.16 15.37 5.69
N ASN A 57 2.44 15.14 5.35
CA ASN A 57 2.85 14.33 4.20
C ASN A 57 4.25 13.77 4.43
N GLY A 58 4.50 12.56 3.94
CA GLY A 58 5.83 11.95 3.93
C GLY A 58 6.33 11.71 2.52
N ALA A 59 7.64 11.83 2.30
CA ALA A 59 8.27 11.43 1.06
C ALA A 59 9.54 10.63 1.30
N ARG A 60 9.82 9.66 0.42
CA ARG A 60 11.08 8.91 0.44
C ARG A 60 11.60 8.69 -0.95
N LEU A 61 12.92 8.59 -1.05
CA LEU A 61 13.58 8.23 -2.31
C LEU A 61 13.55 6.71 -2.48
N VAL A 62 13.15 6.28 -3.67
CA VAL A 62 13.14 4.88 -4.13
C VAL A 62 13.79 4.82 -5.52
N ASP A 63 13.93 3.62 -6.06
CA ASP A 63 14.49 3.37 -7.41
C ASP A 63 15.90 3.95 -7.56
N CYS A 64 16.80 3.57 -6.66
CA CYS A 64 18.18 4.09 -6.62
C CYS A 64 18.26 5.62 -6.50
N GLY A 65 17.28 6.23 -5.82
CA GLY A 65 17.23 7.68 -5.64
C GLY A 65 16.60 8.45 -6.80
N MET A 66 16.06 7.75 -7.81
CA MET A 66 15.46 8.39 -8.99
C MET A 66 14.02 8.84 -8.77
N THR A 67 13.31 8.25 -7.83
CA THR A 67 11.88 8.50 -7.65
C THR A 67 11.59 8.99 -6.25
N LEU A 68 10.96 10.16 -6.14
CA LEU A 68 10.39 10.66 -4.90
C LEU A 68 8.97 10.10 -4.73
N CYS A 69 8.83 9.10 -3.86
CA CYS A 69 7.56 8.48 -3.54
C CYS A 69 6.91 9.22 -2.36
N ARG A 70 5.75 9.86 -2.60
CA ARG A 70 4.98 10.54 -1.54
C ARG A 70 3.87 9.63 -0.99
N SER A 71 3.61 9.76 0.31
CA SER A 71 2.64 8.91 1.02
C SER A 71 2.02 9.61 2.23
N ALA A 72 0.89 9.09 2.70
CA ALA A 72 0.15 9.53 3.88
C ALA A 72 -0.31 11.00 3.89
N ALA A 73 -0.45 11.62 2.71
CA ALA A 73 -0.92 12.99 2.55
C ALA A 73 -2.30 13.22 3.18
N ARG A 74 -2.42 14.26 4.00
CA ARG A 74 -3.68 14.64 4.66
C ARG A 74 -3.69 16.13 4.99
N VAL A 75 -4.88 16.73 4.93
CA VAL A 75 -5.14 18.13 5.30
C VAL A 75 -6.46 18.17 6.05
N LYS A 76 -6.48 18.87 7.19
CA LYS A 76 -7.66 19.02 8.03
C LYS A 76 -8.76 19.71 7.22
N GLU A 77 -9.99 19.21 7.32
CA GLU A 77 -11.12 19.54 6.42
C GLU A 77 -11.30 21.06 6.19
N VAL A 78 -11.32 21.83 7.27
CA VAL A 78 -11.48 23.30 7.23
C VAL A 78 -10.33 24.05 6.54
N TYR A 79 -9.20 23.39 6.27
CA TYR A 79 -8.03 23.93 5.58
C TYR A 79 -7.83 23.36 4.17
N GLN A 80 -8.71 22.46 3.72
CA GLN A 80 -8.65 21.91 2.36
C GLN A 80 -8.92 23.00 1.32
N GLY A 81 -8.31 22.85 0.14
CA GLY A 81 -8.38 23.86 -0.93
C GLY A 81 -7.55 25.12 -0.71
N GLN A 82 -6.96 25.33 0.47
CA GLN A 82 -6.20 26.54 0.81
C GLN A 82 -4.69 26.47 0.50
N GLY A 83 -4.23 25.39 -0.14
CA GLY A 83 -2.83 25.21 -0.52
C GLY A 83 -1.91 24.61 0.53
N VAL A 84 -2.44 24.15 1.68
CA VAL A 84 -1.65 23.52 2.75
C VAL A 84 -0.78 22.36 2.25
N LEU A 85 -1.37 21.41 1.52
CA LEU A 85 -0.61 20.28 0.97
C LEU A 85 0.45 20.74 -0.03
N ALA A 86 0.17 21.78 -0.82
CA ALA A 86 1.14 22.32 -1.77
C ALA A 86 2.35 22.94 -1.06
N ALA A 87 2.14 23.61 0.07
CA ALA A 87 3.21 24.15 0.91
C ALA A 87 4.08 23.04 1.51
N ILE A 88 3.46 21.98 2.06
CA ILE A 88 4.20 20.81 2.56
C ILE A 88 5.03 20.15 1.46
N VAL A 89 4.43 19.96 0.27
CA VAL A 89 5.11 19.34 -0.87
C VAL A 89 6.28 20.18 -1.35
N LYS A 90 6.15 21.51 -1.33
CA LYS A 90 7.26 22.41 -1.65
C LYS A 90 8.42 22.22 -0.67
N ASP A 91 8.15 22.14 0.63
CA ASP A 91 9.22 21.95 1.64
C ASP A 91 9.92 20.58 1.50
N ILE A 92 9.15 19.54 1.18
CA ILE A 92 9.70 18.23 0.80
C ILE A 92 10.63 18.35 -0.41
N TYR A 93 10.25 19.09 -1.45
CA TYR A 93 11.10 19.30 -2.62
C TYR A 93 12.36 20.10 -2.27
N ASP A 94 12.23 21.18 -1.50
CA ASP A 94 13.34 21.99 -1.03
C ASP A 94 14.36 21.14 -0.24
N PHE A 95 13.90 20.11 0.48
CA PHE A 95 14.79 19.15 1.16
C PHE A 95 15.57 18.24 0.20
N TYR A 96 14.97 17.87 -0.94
CA TYR A 96 15.58 16.97 -1.93
C TYR A 96 16.19 17.69 -3.13
N LYS A 97 16.16 19.03 -3.19
CA LYS A 97 16.60 19.83 -4.34
C LYS A 97 18.06 19.61 -4.76
N ASP A 98 18.93 19.30 -3.80
CA ASP A 98 20.36 19.06 -4.05
C ASP A 98 20.65 17.60 -4.47
N LYS A 99 19.62 16.77 -4.65
CA LYS A 99 19.74 15.38 -5.11
C LYS A 99 19.53 15.32 -6.61
N ASP A 100 20.62 15.45 -7.38
CA ASP A 100 20.59 15.39 -8.84
C ASP A 100 20.05 14.06 -9.41
N SER A 101 19.97 13.00 -8.59
CA SER A 101 19.42 11.71 -9.01
C SER A 101 17.90 11.73 -9.22
N VAL A 102 17.17 12.65 -8.58
CA VAL A 102 15.70 12.64 -8.55
C VAL A 102 15.13 13.09 -9.90
N LYS A 103 14.41 12.19 -10.56
CA LYS A 103 13.84 12.37 -11.91
C LYS A 103 12.33 12.25 -11.93
N TYR A 104 11.76 11.47 -11.01
CA TYR A 104 10.35 11.16 -10.99
C TYR A 104 9.73 11.47 -9.64
N GLU A 105 8.43 11.71 -9.65
CA GLU A 105 7.59 11.71 -8.48
C GLU A 105 6.45 10.74 -8.68
N ALA A 106 6.21 9.88 -7.69
CA ALA A 106 5.14 8.89 -7.71
C ALA A 106 4.20 9.02 -6.52
N ILE A 107 2.90 8.82 -6.77
CA ILE A 107 1.85 8.78 -5.76
C ILE A 107 0.89 7.63 -6.04
N ALA A 108 0.42 6.97 -4.98
CA ALA A 108 -0.71 6.04 -5.04
C ALA A 108 -1.92 6.66 -4.36
N THR A 109 -3.11 6.42 -4.91
CA THR A 109 -4.37 6.99 -4.42
C THR A 109 -5.55 6.05 -4.67
N ASP A 110 -6.64 6.24 -3.93
CA ASP A 110 -7.89 5.50 -4.10
C ASP A 110 -8.90 6.26 -4.99
N ASN A 111 -10.02 5.60 -5.31
CA ASN A 111 -11.15 6.17 -6.05
C ASN A 111 -11.83 7.35 -5.35
N VAL A 112 -11.90 7.36 -4.01
CA VAL A 112 -12.51 8.46 -3.25
C VAL A 112 -11.73 9.76 -3.48
N ASN A 113 -10.40 9.68 -3.38
CA ASN A 113 -9.52 10.80 -3.67
C ASN A 113 -9.50 11.16 -5.16
N MET A 114 -9.65 10.18 -6.05
CA MET A 114 -9.78 10.45 -7.48
C MET A 114 -11.09 11.15 -7.84
N GLU A 115 -12.19 10.89 -7.13
CA GLU A 115 -13.44 11.62 -7.30
C GLU A 115 -13.28 13.09 -6.87
N ALA A 116 -12.62 13.33 -5.73
CA ALA A 116 -12.42 14.67 -5.20
C ALA A 116 -11.34 15.49 -5.93
N ASN A 117 -10.27 14.84 -6.41
CA ASN A 117 -9.06 15.52 -6.89
C ASN A 117 -8.53 15.02 -8.25
N GLY A 118 -9.24 14.12 -8.92
CA GLY A 118 -8.75 13.40 -10.09
C GLY A 118 -8.30 14.29 -11.24
N ASP A 119 -9.03 15.36 -11.54
CA ASP A 119 -8.66 16.29 -12.62
C ASP A 119 -7.32 16.98 -12.33
N LYS A 120 -7.11 17.44 -11.10
CA LYS A 120 -5.85 18.08 -10.68
C LYS A 120 -4.69 17.10 -10.71
N ILE A 121 -4.93 15.84 -10.36
CA ILE A 121 -3.91 14.78 -10.41
C ILE A 121 -3.56 14.50 -11.87
N LYS A 122 -4.56 14.26 -12.74
CA LYS A 122 -4.38 13.95 -14.17
C LYS A 122 -3.75 15.09 -14.97
N GLN A 123 -3.93 16.34 -14.55
CA GLN A 123 -3.23 17.50 -15.14
C GLN A 123 -1.72 17.49 -14.86
N ARG A 124 -1.28 16.86 -13.77
CA ARG A 124 0.12 16.92 -13.30
C ARG A 124 0.86 15.60 -13.42
N PHE A 125 0.14 14.48 -13.44
CA PHE A 125 0.70 13.14 -13.42
C PHE A 125 0.07 12.26 -14.50
N THR A 126 0.87 11.32 -14.98
CA THR A 126 0.44 10.24 -15.86
C THR A 126 0.03 9.04 -15.02
N GLN A 127 -1.12 8.45 -15.31
CA GLN A 127 -1.52 7.19 -14.68
C GLN A 127 -0.64 6.05 -15.24
N ILE A 128 0.02 5.32 -14.35
CA ILE A 128 0.90 4.19 -14.70
C ILE A 128 0.18 2.87 -14.55
N LEU A 129 -0.58 2.71 -13.46
CA LEU A 129 -1.25 1.45 -13.13
C LEU A 129 -2.57 1.74 -12.43
N GLN A 130 -3.52 0.83 -12.64
CA GLN A 130 -4.78 0.76 -11.91
C GLN A 130 -5.00 -0.68 -11.45
N ARG A 131 -5.48 -0.84 -10.22
CA ARG A 131 -5.68 -2.13 -9.56
C ARG A 131 -7.01 -2.15 -8.82
N VAL A 132 -7.63 -3.32 -8.75
CA VAL A 132 -8.79 -3.55 -7.89
C VAL A 132 -8.32 -3.57 -6.44
N PHE A 133 -9.09 -2.96 -5.54
CA PHE A 133 -8.87 -2.94 -4.11
C PHE A 133 -10.17 -3.33 -3.38
N VAL A 134 -10.11 -4.35 -2.53
CA VAL A 134 -11.26 -4.88 -1.82
C VAL A 134 -10.96 -4.87 -0.33
N GLU A 135 -11.93 -4.39 0.45
CA GLU A 135 -11.90 -4.45 1.91
C GLU A 135 -12.81 -5.58 2.37
N ILE A 136 -12.28 -6.45 3.23
CA ILE A 136 -12.98 -7.62 3.78
C ILE A 136 -12.89 -7.51 5.31
N LEU A 137 -14.01 -7.71 5.99
CA LEU A 137 -14.16 -7.54 7.43
C LEU A 137 -14.76 -8.79 8.06
N GLY A 138 -14.43 -9.03 9.33
CA GLY A 138 -15.12 -10.05 10.11
C GLY A 138 -14.72 -10.03 11.58
N GLU A 139 -15.55 -10.65 12.41
CA GLU A 139 -15.24 -10.86 13.83
C GLU A 139 -14.46 -12.16 13.99
N VAL A 140 -13.56 -12.20 14.97
CA VAL A 140 -12.78 -13.40 15.28
C VAL A 140 -13.69 -14.57 15.67
N THR A 141 -14.82 -14.31 16.32
CA THR A 141 -15.80 -15.34 16.70
C THR A 141 -16.45 -16.05 15.52
N ASP A 142 -16.57 -15.35 14.38
CA ASP A 142 -17.15 -15.88 13.15
C ASP A 142 -16.09 -16.46 12.21
N PHE A 143 -14.81 -16.21 12.46
CA PHE A 143 -13.71 -16.64 11.63
C PHE A 143 -13.45 -18.15 11.72
N LYS A 144 -13.82 -18.89 10.67
CA LYS A 144 -13.79 -20.37 10.61
C LYS A 144 -12.91 -20.89 9.47
N PRO A 145 -11.57 -20.78 9.59
CA PRO A 145 -10.62 -21.18 8.53
C PRO A 145 -10.47 -22.69 8.31
N ASN A 146 -10.98 -23.54 9.21
CA ASN A 146 -10.82 -25.00 9.14
C ASN A 146 -11.67 -25.67 8.04
N THR A 147 -12.52 -24.92 7.33
CA THR A 147 -13.40 -25.44 6.27
C THR A 147 -12.70 -25.54 4.91
N MET A 148 -11.39 -25.26 4.84
CA MET A 148 -10.65 -25.18 3.58
C MET A 148 -9.79 -26.42 3.34
N GLU A 149 -10.01 -27.08 2.21
CA GLU A 149 -9.06 -28.06 1.66
C GLU A 149 -7.80 -27.32 1.21
N SER A 150 -6.64 -27.80 1.64
CA SER A 150 -5.35 -27.17 1.37
C SER A 150 -4.52 -28.03 0.42
N ASP A 151 -4.23 -27.49 -0.76
CA ASP A 151 -3.06 -27.87 -1.55
C ASP A 151 -1.96 -26.82 -1.28
N GLU A 152 -1.56 -26.73 -0.01
CA GLU A 152 -0.59 -25.74 0.50
C GLU A 152 0.83 -25.92 -0.05
N THR A 153 1.10 -27.07 -0.69
CA THR A 153 2.45 -27.52 -1.00
C THR A 153 3.18 -26.67 -2.04
N GLN A 154 2.47 -25.77 -2.72
CA GLN A 154 3.01 -24.99 -3.85
C GLN A 154 3.28 -23.51 -3.54
N VAL A 155 2.77 -22.96 -2.43
CA VAL A 155 2.96 -21.55 -2.07
C VAL A 155 4.10 -21.42 -1.06
N GLN A 156 5.21 -20.80 -1.48
CA GLN A 156 6.40 -20.64 -0.66
C GLN A 156 6.70 -19.16 -0.36
N GLU A 157 7.26 -18.88 0.82
CA GLU A 157 7.81 -17.56 1.14
C GLU A 157 9.07 -17.32 0.29
N LEU A 158 9.16 -16.15 -0.34
CA LEU A 158 10.25 -15.78 -1.23
C LEU A 158 11.35 -15.06 -0.47
N THR A 159 12.59 -15.42 -0.81
CA THR A 159 13.79 -14.76 -0.33
C THR A 159 14.14 -13.53 -1.19
N PRO A 160 15.05 -12.64 -0.73
CA PRO A 160 15.58 -11.58 -1.57
C PRO A 160 16.19 -12.11 -2.88
N GLU A 161 16.84 -13.28 -2.83
CA GLU A 161 17.45 -13.94 -3.99
C GLU A 161 16.40 -14.39 -5.01
N ASP A 162 15.27 -14.96 -4.54
CA ASP A 162 14.14 -15.30 -5.42
C ASP A 162 13.60 -14.06 -6.15
N LEU A 163 13.48 -12.93 -5.44
CA LEU A 163 12.99 -11.69 -6.04
C LEU A 163 13.97 -11.11 -7.06
N LYS A 164 15.29 -11.21 -6.81
CA LYS A 164 16.31 -10.83 -7.79
C LYS A 164 16.20 -11.67 -9.06
N GLU A 165 16.03 -12.98 -8.92
CA GLU A 165 15.85 -13.89 -10.06
C GLU A 165 14.59 -13.54 -10.87
N ILE A 166 13.48 -13.29 -10.18
CA ILE A 166 12.22 -12.86 -10.81
C ILE A 166 12.42 -11.57 -11.60
N PHE A 167 13.07 -10.55 -11.01
CA PHE A 167 13.28 -9.25 -11.65
C PHE A 167 14.22 -9.31 -12.87
N GLN A 168 15.13 -10.30 -12.90
CA GLN A 168 16.01 -10.55 -14.04
C GLN A 168 15.32 -11.30 -15.18
N SER A 169 14.24 -12.03 -14.90
CA SER A 169 13.47 -12.76 -15.89
C SER A 169 12.43 -11.87 -16.58
N LYS A 170 12.68 -11.52 -17.86
CA LYS A 170 11.73 -10.75 -18.67
C LYS A 170 10.35 -11.42 -18.77
N ASP A 171 10.31 -12.75 -18.84
CA ASP A 171 9.06 -13.53 -18.93
C ASP A 171 8.26 -13.50 -17.62
N SER A 172 8.95 -13.62 -16.48
CA SER A 172 8.31 -13.52 -15.17
C SER A 172 7.80 -12.09 -14.93
N CYS A 173 8.60 -11.08 -15.28
CA CYS A 173 8.24 -9.68 -15.12
C CYS A 173 7.01 -9.28 -15.92
N SER A 174 6.98 -9.60 -17.23
CA SER A 174 5.86 -9.24 -18.10
C SER A 174 4.55 -9.91 -17.69
N ARG A 175 4.63 -11.12 -17.12
CA ARG A 175 3.50 -11.88 -16.62
C ARG A 175 2.97 -11.35 -15.28
N LEU A 176 3.86 -11.17 -14.31
CA LEU A 176 3.47 -10.87 -12.92
C LEU A 176 3.16 -9.38 -12.70
N PHE A 177 3.88 -8.50 -13.38
CA PHE A 177 3.88 -7.06 -13.12
C PHE A 177 3.53 -6.25 -14.38
N PRO A 178 2.30 -6.36 -14.89
CA PRO A 178 1.84 -5.46 -15.94
C PRO A 178 1.96 -4.02 -15.41
N GLY A 179 2.74 -3.19 -16.11
CA GLY A 179 3.11 -1.84 -15.65
C GLY A 179 4.49 -1.71 -14.99
N GLU A 180 5.27 -2.80 -14.88
CA GLU A 180 6.64 -2.81 -14.37
C GLU A 180 6.77 -2.16 -12.97
N ARG A 181 5.75 -2.37 -12.14
CA ARG A 181 5.68 -1.83 -10.79
C ARG A 181 5.19 -2.88 -9.81
N ILE A 182 5.73 -2.78 -8.61
CA ILE A 182 5.21 -3.44 -7.43
C ILE A 182 4.85 -2.39 -6.39
N ILE A 183 3.72 -2.58 -5.70
CA ILE A 183 3.12 -1.59 -4.81
C ILE A 183 2.85 -2.19 -3.42
N PRO A 184 3.88 -2.63 -2.65
CA PRO A 184 3.67 -2.97 -1.25
C PRO A 184 3.28 -1.71 -0.47
N ASN A 185 2.25 -1.82 0.37
CA ASN A 185 1.79 -0.75 1.27
C ASN A 185 1.56 0.61 0.58
N TRP A 186 0.97 0.62 -0.61
CA TRP A 186 0.73 1.86 -1.39
C TRP A 186 2.00 2.62 -1.81
N HIS A 187 3.18 1.99 -1.72
CA HIS A 187 4.44 2.56 -2.18
C HIS A 187 4.86 1.89 -3.48
N PRO A 188 4.85 2.60 -4.61
CA PRO A 188 5.30 2.05 -5.88
C PRO A 188 6.82 1.94 -5.95
N TYR A 189 7.31 0.82 -6.48
CA TYR A 189 8.71 0.60 -6.83
C TYR A 189 8.82 0.05 -8.23
N ARG A 190 9.88 0.45 -8.94
CA ARG A 190 10.36 -0.26 -10.13
C ARG A 190 10.92 -1.62 -9.72
N LEU A 191 10.95 -2.55 -10.68
CA LEU A 191 11.48 -3.91 -10.51
C LEU A 191 13.01 -3.90 -10.52
N LEU A 192 13.61 -3.24 -9.53
CA LEU A 192 15.04 -3.09 -9.36
C LEU A 192 15.50 -3.88 -8.13
N PRO A 193 16.58 -4.68 -8.22
CA PRO A 193 17.14 -5.38 -7.07
C PRO A 193 17.41 -4.49 -5.85
N GLU A 194 17.80 -3.24 -6.07
CA GLU A 194 18.11 -2.25 -5.04
C GLU A 194 16.87 -1.84 -4.23
N ASN A 195 15.68 -2.02 -4.79
CA ASN A 195 14.43 -1.77 -4.07
C ASN A 195 14.01 -2.96 -3.18
N ILE A 196 14.58 -4.16 -3.34
CA ILE A 196 14.13 -5.34 -2.59
C ILE A 196 14.18 -5.13 -1.06
N PRO A 197 15.26 -4.58 -0.46
CA PRO A 197 15.27 -4.31 0.98
C PRO A 197 14.16 -3.34 1.40
N LEU A 198 13.88 -2.34 0.57
CA LEU A 198 12.85 -1.33 0.79
C LEU A 198 11.43 -1.90 0.68
N MET A 199 11.21 -2.87 -0.22
CA MET A 199 9.93 -3.54 -0.43
C MET A 199 9.62 -4.55 0.68
N MET A 200 10.65 -5.26 1.17
CA MET A 200 10.51 -6.28 2.23
C MET A 200 10.44 -5.67 3.63
N GLU A 201 10.60 -4.35 3.76
CA GLU A 201 10.53 -3.66 5.05
C GLU A 201 9.11 -3.71 5.64
N GLY A 202 8.86 -4.69 6.50
CA GLY A 202 7.55 -4.96 7.09
C GLY A 202 6.61 -5.80 6.21
N SER A 203 7.08 -6.28 5.05
CA SER A 203 6.31 -7.12 4.13
C SER A 203 6.95 -8.48 3.91
N LYS A 204 6.12 -9.49 3.70
CA LYS A 204 6.55 -10.84 3.27
C LYS A 204 6.10 -11.09 1.84
N PHE A 205 6.92 -11.79 1.08
CA PHE A 205 6.67 -12.13 -0.31
C PHE A 205 6.41 -13.62 -0.42
N TRP A 206 5.50 -14.02 -1.30
CA TRP A 206 5.14 -15.41 -1.50
C TRP A 206 4.95 -15.68 -2.98
N GLY A 207 5.35 -16.85 -3.45
CA GLY A 207 5.25 -17.22 -4.87
C GLY A 207 4.82 -18.66 -5.07
N THR A 208 4.19 -18.90 -6.21
CA THR A 208 3.94 -20.23 -6.77
C THR A 208 4.68 -20.35 -8.09
N LYS A 209 5.38 -21.47 -8.29
CA LYS A 209 6.06 -21.78 -9.55
C LYS A 209 5.16 -22.64 -10.45
N CYS A 210 5.35 -22.53 -11.77
CA CYS A 210 4.82 -23.48 -12.75
C CYS A 210 5.20 -24.92 -12.37
N SER A 211 4.47 -25.90 -12.90
CA SER A 211 4.74 -27.33 -12.72
C SER A 211 6.15 -27.77 -13.16
N ASP A 212 6.74 -27.09 -14.14
CA ASP A 212 8.14 -27.29 -14.57
C ASP A 212 9.18 -26.56 -13.68
N GLN A 213 8.72 -25.88 -12.63
CA GLN A 213 9.51 -25.11 -11.65
C GLN A 213 10.41 -24.00 -12.23
N SER A 214 10.27 -23.68 -13.52
CA SER A 214 11.16 -22.73 -14.19
C SER A 214 10.74 -21.27 -14.01
N LYS A 215 9.47 -21.03 -13.66
CA LYS A 215 8.83 -19.71 -13.73
C LYS A 215 7.81 -19.52 -12.62
N TYR A 216 7.63 -18.29 -12.16
CA TYR A 216 6.58 -17.93 -11.20
C TYR A 216 5.29 -17.54 -11.94
N THR A 217 4.16 -18.13 -11.53
CA THR A 217 2.82 -17.86 -12.10
C THR A 217 2.07 -16.80 -11.32
N THR A 218 2.20 -16.83 -10.00
CA THR A 218 1.55 -15.91 -9.06
C THR A 218 2.53 -15.52 -7.96
N LEU A 219 2.46 -14.26 -7.56
CA LEU A 219 3.18 -13.71 -6.42
C LEU A 219 2.21 -12.90 -5.57
N THR A 220 2.35 -12.98 -4.25
CA THR A 220 1.61 -12.11 -3.32
C THR A 220 2.54 -11.44 -2.35
N VAL A 221 2.26 -10.18 -2.04
CA VAL A 221 2.92 -9.44 -0.96
C VAL A 221 1.96 -9.25 0.20
N THR A 222 2.40 -9.60 1.40
CA THR A 222 1.58 -9.52 2.61
C THR A 222 2.20 -8.64 3.69
N GLU A 223 1.38 -7.85 4.37
CA GLU A 223 1.75 -7.07 5.56
C GLU A 223 0.73 -7.34 6.66
N VAL A 224 1.17 -7.48 7.90
CA VAL A 224 0.29 -7.70 9.07
C VAL A 224 0.61 -6.70 10.17
N TYR A 225 -0.43 -6.11 10.76
CA TYR A 225 -0.32 -5.27 11.95
C TYR A 225 -1.62 -5.23 12.75
N ASN A 226 -1.54 -4.82 14.02
CA ASN A 226 -2.70 -4.58 14.87
C ASN A 226 -3.08 -3.09 14.83
N LEU A 227 -4.35 -2.79 14.63
CA LEU A 227 -4.96 -1.47 14.73
C LEU A 227 -5.97 -1.49 15.88
N GLY A 228 -5.52 -1.14 17.09
CA GLY A 228 -6.29 -1.41 18.30
C GLY A 228 -6.51 -2.91 18.49
N GLU A 229 -7.75 -3.33 18.69
CA GLU A 229 -8.13 -4.76 18.79
C GLU A 229 -8.39 -5.42 17.42
N ARG A 230 -8.13 -4.73 16.32
CA ARG A 230 -8.33 -5.25 14.97
C ARG A 230 -7.01 -5.74 14.38
N LEU A 231 -6.99 -6.99 13.93
CA LEU A 231 -5.87 -7.53 13.16
C LEU A 231 -6.06 -7.18 11.67
N VAL A 232 -5.09 -6.49 11.08
CA VAL A 232 -5.12 -6.08 9.68
C VAL A 232 -4.13 -6.91 8.87
N LEU A 233 -4.59 -7.52 7.79
CA LEU A 233 -3.79 -8.23 6.80
C LEU A 233 -3.94 -7.55 5.44
N LYS A 234 -2.83 -7.06 4.88
CA LYS A 234 -2.80 -6.61 3.48
C LYS A 234 -2.32 -7.74 2.59
N ILE A 235 -2.93 -7.90 1.41
CA ILE A 235 -2.55 -8.87 0.40
C ILE A 235 -2.54 -8.16 -0.96
N CYS A 236 -1.39 -8.09 -1.63
CA CYS A 236 -1.28 -7.57 -2.99
C CYS A 236 -0.90 -8.71 -3.93
N VAL A 237 -1.79 -9.02 -4.88
CA VAL A 237 -1.71 -10.16 -5.79
C VAL A 237 -1.15 -9.78 -7.15
N TYR A 238 -0.13 -10.48 -7.62
CA TYR A 238 0.54 -10.31 -8.90
C TYR A 238 0.44 -11.62 -9.69
N GLY A 239 0.11 -11.54 -10.97
CA GLY A 239 -0.38 -12.68 -11.75
C GLY A 239 -1.91 -12.70 -11.88
N ASN A 240 -2.40 -13.59 -12.74
CA ASN A 240 -3.81 -13.68 -13.13
C ASN A 240 -4.36 -15.12 -13.12
N ASP A 241 -3.57 -16.11 -12.67
CA ASP A 241 -4.03 -17.50 -12.56
C ASP A 241 -4.94 -17.65 -11.33
N VAL A 242 -6.23 -17.83 -11.56
CA VAL A 242 -7.25 -17.89 -10.51
C VAL A 242 -7.02 -19.04 -9.53
N ILE A 243 -6.50 -20.18 -10.00
CA ILE A 243 -6.26 -21.36 -9.18
C ILE A 243 -5.12 -21.06 -8.21
N ASP A 244 -4.04 -20.47 -8.70
CA ASP A 244 -2.90 -20.08 -7.87
C ASP A 244 -3.26 -18.93 -6.92
N ILE A 245 -4.01 -17.93 -7.37
CA ILE A 245 -4.50 -16.85 -6.50
C ILE A 245 -5.34 -17.44 -5.35
N LYS A 246 -6.24 -18.38 -5.65
CA LYS A 246 -7.02 -19.08 -4.62
C LYS A 246 -6.13 -19.81 -3.62
N ARG A 247 -5.09 -20.53 -4.09
CA ARG A 247 -4.11 -21.20 -3.22
C ARG A 247 -3.39 -20.22 -2.29
N HIS A 248 -2.94 -19.08 -2.84
CA HIS A 248 -2.33 -18.02 -2.04
C HIS A 248 -3.30 -17.46 -0.98
N VAL A 249 -4.56 -17.20 -1.35
CA VAL A 249 -5.58 -16.72 -0.40
C VAL A 249 -5.81 -17.72 0.73
N VAL A 250 -5.94 -19.01 0.43
CA VAL A 250 -6.07 -20.07 1.44
C VAL A 250 -4.85 -20.07 2.37
N LYS A 251 -3.63 -20.00 1.81
CA LYS A 251 -2.39 -19.94 2.59
C LYS A 251 -2.38 -18.76 3.57
N HIS A 252 -2.79 -17.59 3.10
CA HIS A 252 -2.80 -16.37 3.92
C HIS A 252 -3.86 -16.41 5.01
N ILE A 253 -5.02 -17.01 4.74
CA ILE A 253 -6.06 -17.26 5.75
C ILE A 253 -5.57 -18.21 6.84
N GLN A 254 -4.81 -19.25 6.48
CA GLN A 254 -4.25 -20.19 7.46
C GLN A 254 -3.13 -19.54 8.28
N ASN A 255 -2.31 -18.67 7.67
CA ASN A 255 -1.35 -17.87 8.42
C ASN A 255 -2.07 -16.90 9.37
N LEU A 256 -3.17 -16.29 8.92
CA LEU A 256 -4.00 -15.40 9.72
C LEU A 256 -4.62 -16.14 10.92
N LYS A 257 -5.08 -17.38 10.75
CA LYS A 257 -5.56 -18.24 11.84
C LYS A 257 -4.55 -18.32 12.98
N ARG A 258 -3.29 -18.64 12.66
CA ARG A 258 -2.23 -18.75 13.68
C ARG A 258 -2.03 -17.45 14.45
N LEU A 259 -2.12 -16.31 13.74
CA LEU A 259 -1.98 -14.98 14.36
C LEU A 259 -3.15 -14.62 15.26
N VAL A 260 -4.37 -15.01 14.88
CA VAL A 260 -5.58 -14.84 15.69
C VAL A 260 -5.51 -15.71 16.95
N GLU A 261 -5.04 -16.95 16.85
CA GLU A 261 -4.93 -17.89 17.98
C GLU A 261 -3.92 -17.46 19.05
N ILE A 262 -2.84 -16.77 18.66
CA ILE A 262 -1.82 -16.24 19.59
C ILE A 262 -2.10 -14.79 20.02
N GLY A 263 -3.05 -14.13 19.35
CA GLY A 263 -3.33 -12.71 19.51
C GLY A 263 -4.48 -12.42 20.48
N THR A 264 -4.70 -11.14 20.74
CA THR A 264 -5.83 -10.63 21.54
C THR A 264 -6.79 -9.79 20.69
N CYS A 265 -6.89 -10.06 19.39
CA CYS A 265 -7.77 -9.30 18.51
C CYS A 265 -9.23 -9.76 18.63
N SER A 266 -10.17 -8.81 18.54
CA SER A 266 -11.61 -9.07 18.49
C SER A 266 -12.13 -9.13 17.05
N SER A 267 -11.51 -8.37 16.14
CA SER A 267 -11.91 -8.28 14.73
C SER A 267 -10.75 -8.42 13.75
N ILE A 268 -11.08 -8.71 12.50
CA ILE A 268 -10.17 -8.92 11.37
C ILE A 268 -10.54 -7.96 10.24
N MET A 269 -9.53 -7.41 9.59
CA MET A 269 -9.66 -6.65 8.35
C MET A 269 -8.63 -7.11 7.34
N ILE A 270 -9.07 -7.36 6.11
CA ILE A 270 -8.20 -7.74 5.01
C ILE A 270 -8.33 -6.70 3.90
N HIS A 271 -7.19 -6.16 3.49
CA HIS A 271 -7.04 -5.28 2.34
C HIS A 271 -6.45 -6.09 1.19
N LEU A 272 -7.26 -6.46 0.22
CA LEU A 272 -6.84 -7.25 -0.93
C LEU A 272 -6.73 -6.37 -2.17
N SER A 273 -5.59 -6.40 -2.88
CA SER A 273 -5.48 -5.78 -4.20
C SER A 273 -5.05 -6.79 -5.26
N HIS A 274 -5.58 -6.67 -6.48
CA HIS A 274 -5.24 -7.53 -7.60
C HIS A 274 -5.33 -6.80 -8.95
N SER A 275 -4.84 -7.44 -10.01
CA SER A 275 -4.93 -6.88 -11.37
C SER A 275 -6.37 -6.77 -11.86
N LEU A 276 -6.65 -5.79 -12.71
CA LEU A 276 -7.91 -5.65 -13.45
C LEU A 276 -8.20 -6.86 -14.35
N ASP A 277 -7.14 -7.48 -14.88
CA ASP A 277 -7.25 -8.59 -15.83
C ASP A 277 -7.55 -9.93 -15.15
N CYS A 278 -7.70 -9.95 -13.82
CA CYS A 278 -8.03 -11.15 -13.10
C CYS A 278 -9.47 -11.56 -13.40
N GLN A 279 -9.63 -12.47 -14.35
CA GLN A 279 -10.90 -13.09 -14.65
C GLN A 279 -11.38 -13.83 -13.40
N ASP A 280 -12.68 -13.73 -13.08
CA ASP A 280 -13.30 -14.42 -11.94
C ASP A 280 -12.75 -14.06 -10.54
N THR A 281 -12.81 -12.76 -10.22
CA THR A 281 -12.57 -12.26 -8.86
C THR A 281 -13.48 -12.90 -7.81
N LYS A 282 -14.71 -13.29 -8.19
CA LYS A 282 -15.67 -13.93 -7.28
C LYS A 282 -15.16 -15.26 -6.74
N THR A 283 -14.44 -16.05 -7.55
CA THR A 283 -13.94 -17.36 -7.14
C THR A 283 -13.00 -17.28 -5.94
N PHE A 284 -11.97 -16.43 -5.97
CA PHE A 284 -11.07 -16.32 -4.82
C PHE A 284 -11.66 -15.46 -3.69
N LEU A 285 -12.57 -14.52 -3.98
CA LEU A 285 -13.26 -13.78 -2.92
C LEU A 285 -14.19 -14.67 -2.08
N SER A 286 -14.85 -15.67 -2.70
CA SER A 286 -15.72 -16.63 -2.01
C SER A 286 -14.99 -17.43 -0.91
N VAL A 287 -13.66 -17.50 -0.98
CA VAL A 287 -12.81 -18.12 0.04
C VAL A 287 -12.97 -17.37 1.37
N PHE A 288 -12.94 -16.05 1.37
CA PHE A 288 -13.13 -15.25 2.58
C PHE A 288 -14.53 -15.44 3.19
N GLU A 289 -15.57 -15.48 2.35
CA GLU A 289 -16.96 -15.71 2.79
C GLU A 289 -17.14 -17.06 3.47
N LYS A 290 -16.52 -18.12 2.94
CA LYS A 290 -16.51 -19.46 3.55
C LYS A 290 -15.83 -19.51 4.93
N CYS A 291 -14.95 -18.55 5.20
CA CYS A 291 -14.32 -18.36 6.51
C CYS A 291 -15.12 -17.47 7.46
N GLY A 292 -16.31 -16.99 7.10
CA GLY A 292 -17.07 -16.04 7.91
C GLY A 292 -16.58 -14.59 7.78
N LEU A 293 -15.71 -14.29 6.81
CA LEU A 293 -15.28 -12.92 6.50
C LEU A 293 -16.11 -12.37 5.35
N LYS A 294 -16.58 -11.13 5.44
CA LYS A 294 -17.50 -10.53 4.47
C LYS A 294 -16.83 -9.36 3.76
N ILE A 295 -17.06 -9.25 2.45
CA ILE A 295 -16.71 -8.03 1.72
C ILE A 295 -17.47 -6.87 2.35
N ASN A 296 -16.79 -5.76 2.60
CA ASN A 296 -17.41 -4.58 3.19
C ASN A 296 -18.45 -4.00 2.21
N SER A 297 -19.74 -4.14 2.50
CA SER A 297 -20.82 -3.65 1.65
C SER A 297 -20.86 -2.12 1.53
N ASP A 298 -20.30 -1.41 2.51
CA ASP A 298 -20.19 0.06 2.48
C ASP A 298 -19.03 0.51 1.57
N PHE A 299 -18.12 -0.42 1.21
CA PHE A 299 -16.96 -0.19 0.36
C PHE A 299 -16.71 -1.39 -0.59
N PRO A 300 -17.68 -1.80 -1.43
CA PRO A 300 -17.73 -3.15 -1.94
C PRO A 300 -16.63 -3.46 -2.96
N VAL A 301 -16.13 -2.47 -3.69
CA VAL A 301 -14.88 -2.53 -4.48
C VAL A 301 -14.38 -1.11 -4.68
N ASN A 302 -13.13 -0.86 -4.29
CA ASN A 302 -12.41 0.38 -4.53
C ASN A 302 -11.35 0.17 -5.60
N MET A 303 -10.82 1.26 -6.14
CA MET A 303 -9.73 1.22 -7.11
C MET A 303 -8.50 1.86 -6.51
N MET A 304 -7.35 1.20 -6.65
CA MET A 304 -6.03 1.79 -6.40
C MET A 304 -5.47 2.29 -7.73
N PHE A 305 -4.99 3.51 -7.74
CA PHE A 305 -4.33 4.13 -8.88
C PHE A 305 -2.91 4.51 -8.52
N LEU A 306 -1.99 4.28 -9.44
CA LEU A 306 -0.62 4.74 -9.39
C LEU A 306 -0.42 5.81 -10.45
N PHE A 307 0.10 6.95 -10.02
CA PHE A 307 0.45 8.08 -10.86
C PHE A 307 1.94 8.40 -10.73
N GLU A 308 2.56 8.78 -11.84
CA GLU A 308 3.94 9.23 -11.90
C GLU A 308 4.06 10.46 -12.79
N ARG A 309 4.99 11.35 -12.46
CA ARG A 309 5.39 12.43 -13.36
C ARG A 309 6.90 12.57 -13.39
N GLU A 310 7.40 13.03 -14.53
CA GLU A 310 8.78 13.47 -14.67
C GLU A 310 8.95 14.87 -14.05
N ILE A 311 10.02 15.06 -13.30
CA ILE A 311 10.43 16.33 -12.73
C ILE A 311 11.37 17.00 -13.76
N LYS A 312 10.80 17.86 -14.61
CA LYS A 312 11.51 18.46 -15.76
C LYS A 312 12.44 19.63 -15.41
N ASN A 313 12.31 20.20 -14.21
CA ASN A 313 13.16 21.28 -13.69
C ASN A 313 13.67 20.86 -12.31
N LYS A 314 14.90 21.24 -11.92
CA LYS A 314 15.41 20.98 -10.56
C LYS A 314 14.35 21.40 -9.53
N LEU A 315 14.09 20.49 -8.58
CA LEU A 315 13.11 20.63 -7.49
C LEU A 315 13.24 21.96 -6.75
#